data_AF-A0AAW1D8L8-F1
#
_entry.id   AF-A0AAW1D8L8-F1
#
_cell.length_a   1.000
_cell.length_b   1.000
_cell.length_c   1.000
_cell.angle_alpha   90.00
_cell.angle_beta   90.00
_cell.angle_gamma   90.00
#
_symmetry.space_group_name_H-M   'P 1'
#
loop_
_entity.id
_entity.type
_entity.pdbx_description
1 polymer ?
#
loop_
_entity_poly.entity_id
_entity_poly.type
_entity_poly.pdbx_seq_one_letter_code
_entity_poly.pdbx_strand_id
1 'polypeptide(L)'
;MLTMGSDLNYQQAEKNFANLDKLIRYLNRLYRNQLYVFYSTPSCYLNAVNEAKIEMPSKADDFFPYASKQNEYWAGYFTSRPTLKRFERIGNNFLQVGKQILAMANSPLSLDISRAKEAMGVMQHHDAITGTSREYVAHDYARLLTNALEKVMQASSKALNTLVRAPYQPVREPEFQSCFLLNISTCHMTEDVQSFVVTVYNPLSRNVNKLVRLPISSTQLSWIVHGPEDENLPVQMVPIPDFLFYIPGRRLVETVEIVFIAENLPPLGYKSYYVESSNTENENFFRSKLVNVNENNISVGYNNGIMVTIDQNGKIDSIKTKGAAKETPFTQEFAYYHGANQPEEFQVNKQSWSGAYIFRPTGTAVTVTDQPKTTIVQGPIVTEIQQTISSWINQVIRLLNGADYVEFQWTVGPIPFKHEKNGKEVITRYKIPTLKNGGVFYTDSNGREMIRRNLQRWSVDVTEPIPGNYYPVTTRINIKDTEDPTKSLTVVTDRSEGGTSLEDGTIELMLHRRLKLDDRKGVDQPLDEMAFDQPLVAVGSHYISLEPSHKTTLLNQEKVLDAWIFISPANGVSYDQWKTYYLMEVSINLSSQKRS
;
A
#
# COMPACT_ATOMS: atom_id res chain seq x y z
N MET A 1 -28.29 -26.07 -10.56
CA MET A 1 -27.02 -26.70 -11.02
C MET A 1 -26.51 -27.60 -9.91
N LEU A 2 -25.97 -28.79 -10.22
CA LEU A 2 -25.26 -29.64 -9.26
C LEU A 2 -23.76 -29.59 -9.57
N THR A 3 -22.95 -29.09 -8.64
CA THR A 3 -21.49 -28.99 -8.79
C THR A 3 -20.82 -30.26 -8.29
N MET A 4 -20.57 -31.21 -9.19
CA MET A 4 -19.96 -32.51 -8.85
C MET A 4 -18.44 -32.39 -8.79
N GLY A 5 -17.90 -31.72 -7.76
CA GLY A 5 -16.46 -31.48 -7.59
C GLY A 5 -16.11 -30.83 -6.26
N SER A 6 -14.82 -30.77 -5.95
CA SER A 6 -14.23 -30.13 -4.76
C SER A 6 -12.72 -29.96 -4.99
N ASP A 7 -11.99 -29.48 -3.98
CA ASP A 7 -10.57 -29.17 -4.08
C ASP A 7 -9.75 -30.38 -4.51
N LEU A 8 -8.95 -30.21 -5.58
CA LEU A 8 -8.08 -31.23 -6.16
C LEU A 8 -8.78 -32.56 -6.50
N ASN A 9 -10.11 -32.54 -6.71
CA ASN A 9 -10.85 -33.70 -7.22
C ASN A 9 -10.46 -34.04 -8.66
N TYR A 10 -10.94 -35.19 -9.16
CA TYR A 10 -10.70 -35.71 -10.51
C TYR A 10 -9.27 -36.13 -10.86
N GLN A 11 -8.34 -36.23 -9.89
CA GLN A 11 -7.04 -36.89 -10.11
C GLN A 11 -7.18 -38.34 -10.61
N GLN A 12 -8.24 -39.04 -10.18
CA GLN A 12 -8.73 -40.30 -10.77
C GLN A 12 -10.12 -40.09 -11.36
N ALA A 13 -10.18 -39.40 -12.49
CA ALA A 13 -11.43 -38.98 -13.13
C ALA A 13 -12.37 -40.16 -13.44
N GLU A 14 -11.84 -41.30 -13.88
CA GLU A 14 -12.62 -42.49 -14.26
C GLU A 14 -13.57 -42.95 -13.15
N LYS A 15 -13.10 -43.00 -11.89
CA LYS A 15 -13.94 -43.40 -10.75
C LYS A 15 -15.12 -42.45 -10.54
N ASN A 16 -14.93 -41.16 -10.77
CA ASN A 16 -15.99 -40.15 -10.64
C ASN A 16 -17.00 -40.32 -11.78
N PHE A 17 -16.53 -40.40 -13.02
CA PHE A 17 -17.38 -40.56 -14.20
C PHE A 17 -18.15 -41.90 -14.17
N ALA A 18 -17.51 -43.01 -13.83
CA ALA A 18 -18.17 -44.32 -13.77
C ALA A 18 -19.34 -44.37 -12.75
N ASN A 19 -19.24 -43.64 -11.64
CA ASN A 19 -20.32 -43.55 -10.67
C ASN A 19 -21.43 -42.58 -11.11
N LEU A 20 -21.05 -41.44 -11.70
CA LEU A 20 -21.99 -40.48 -12.25
C LEU A 20 -22.79 -41.08 -13.42
N ASP A 21 -22.17 -41.87 -14.30
CA ASP A 21 -22.85 -42.60 -15.38
C ASP A 21 -23.92 -43.56 -14.84
N LYS A 22 -23.60 -44.30 -13.77
CA LYS A 22 -24.57 -45.17 -13.10
C LYS A 22 -25.71 -44.35 -12.53
N LEU A 23 -25.43 -43.26 -11.81
CA LEU A 23 -26.45 -42.38 -11.24
C LEU A 23 -27.36 -41.82 -12.33
N ILE A 24 -26.79 -41.24 -13.40
CA ILE A 24 -27.54 -40.70 -14.54
C ILE A 24 -28.43 -41.78 -15.16
N ARG A 25 -27.86 -42.96 -15.45
CA ARG A 25 -28.59 -44.08 -16.05
C ARG A 25 -29.78 -44.51 -15.20
N TYR A 26 -29.57 -44.75 -13.90
CA TYR A 26 -30.64 -45.27 -13.04
C TYR A 26 -31.66 -44.20 -12.66
N LEU A 27 -31.25 -42.96 -12.42
CA LEU A 27 -32.17 -41.85 -12.15
C LEU A 27 -33.08 -41.58 -13.35
N ASN A 28 -32.50 -41.49 -14.55
CA ASN A 28 -33.30 -41.26 -15.77
C ASN A 28 -34.17 -42.47 -16.15
N ARG A 29 -33.80 -43.70 -15.76
CA ARG A 29 -34.62 -44.89 -15.99
C ARG A 29 -35.79 -44.98 -15.01
N LEU A 30 -35.56 -44.75 -13.72
CA LEU A 30 -36.54 -44.98 -12.66
C LEU A 30 -37.44 -43.77 -12.38
N TYR A 31 -36.92 -42.55 -12.57
CA TYR A 31 -37.57 -41.30 -12.16
C TYR A 31 -37.78 -40.31 -13.31
N ARG A 32 -37.77 -40.75 -14.58
CA ARG A 32 -37.80 -39.89 -15.78
C ARG A 32 -38.89 -38.82 -15.78
N ASN A 33 -40.06 -39.16 -15.25
CA ASN A 33 -41.23 -38.28 -15.24
C ASN A 33 -41.17 -37.21 -14.12
N GLN A 34 -40.23 -37.34 -13.18
CA GLN A 34 -40.04 -36.43 -12.04
C GLN A 34 -38.75 -35.62 -12.18
N LEU A 35 -37.70 -36.25 -12.70
CA LEU A 35 -36.36 -35.68 -12.81
C LEU A 35 -35.67 -36.23 -14.06
N TYR A 36 -34.95 -35.35 -14.76
CA TYR A 36 -34.00 -35.73 -15.80
C TYR A 36 -32.64 -35.13 -15.50
N VAL A 37 -31.63 -35.98 -15.31
CA VAL A 37 -30.26 -35.59 -15.01
C VAL A 37 -29.33 -35.92 -16.16
N PHE A 38 -28.33 -35.08 -16.41
CA PHE A 38 -27.36 -35.27 -17.48
C PHE A 38 -26.09 -34.48 -17.15
N TYR A 39 -24.97 -34.85 -17.79
CA TYR A 39 -23.77 -34.03 -17.72
C TYR A 39 -24.00 -32.68 -18.40
N SER A 40 -23.49 -31.62 -17.80
CA SER A 40 -23.68 -30.28 -18.28
C SER A 40 -22.47 -29.42 -17.90
N THR A 41 -22.49 -28.18 -18.35
CA THR A 41 -21.52 -27.13 -18.01
C THR A 41 -22.26 -25.94 -17.40
N PRO A 42 -21.55 -25.05 -16.67
CA PRO A 42 -22.16 -23.82 -16.16
C PRO A 42 -22.81 -22.97 -17.28
N SER A 43 -22.22 -22.92 -18.48
CA SER A 43 -22.79 -22.18 -19.62
C SER A 43 -24.10 -22.80 -20.11
N CYS A 44 -24.19 -24.13 -20.21
CA CYS A 44 -25.44 -24.81 -20.58
C CYS A 44 -26.54 -24.59 -19.52
N TYR A 45 -26.17 -24.60 -18.23
CA TYR A 45 -27.11 -24.28 -17.15
C TYR A 45 -27.64 -22.85 -17.26
N LEU A 46 -26.75 -21.86 -17.44
CA LEU A 46 -27.16 -20.46 -17.58
C LEU A 46 -28.03 -20.23 -18.82
N ASN A 47 -27.73 -20.91 -19.94
CA ASN A 47 -28.58 -20.86 -21.13
C ASN A 47 -29.99 -21.37 -20.84
N ALA A 48 -30.12 -22.52 -20.17
CA ALA A 48 -31.42 -23.06 -19.80
C ALA A 48 -32.21 -22.15 -18.84
N VAL A 49 -31.54 -21.51 -17.87
CA VAL A 49 -32.17 -20.53 -16.97
C VAL A 49 -32.69 -19.32 -17.76
N ASN A 50 -31.90 -18.82 -18.72
CA ASN A 50 -32.28 -17.70 -19.57
C ASN A 50 -33.47 -18.05 -20.50
N GLU A 51 -33.44 -19.22 -21.13
CA GLU A 51 -34.53 -19.73 -21.98
C GLU A 51 -35.84 -19.93 -21.21
N ALA A 52 -35.74 -20.28 -19.92
CA ALA A 52 -36.90 -20.40 -19.04
C ALA A 52 -37.59 -19.07 -18.73
N LYS A 53 -36.98 -17.92 -19.07
CA LYS A 53 -37.54 -16.57 -18.89
C LYS A 53 -38.07 -16.31 -17.47
N ILE A 54 -37.34 -16.79 -16.47
CA ILE A 54 -37.70 -16.61 -15.06
C ILE A 54 -37.41 -15.16 -14.64
N GLU A 55 -38.35 -14.52 -13.95
CA GLU A 55 -38.11 -13.22 -13.31
C GLU A 55 -37.15 -13.39 -12.13
N MET A 56 -36.01 -12.68 -12.18
CA MET A 56 -34.98 -12.72 -11.14
C MET A 56 -34.88 -11.36 -10.44
N PRO A 57 -34.63 -11.34 -9.11
CA PRO A 57 -34.43 -10.09 -8.38
C PRO A 57 -33.10 -9.42 -8.76
N SER A 58 -33.06 -8.10 -8.68
CA SER A 58 -31.83 -7.31 -8.88
C SER A 58 -31.01 -7.20 -7.58
N LYS A 59 -29.68 -7.25 -7.70
CA LYS A 59 -28.68 -7.01 -6.64
C LYS A 59 -27.61 -6.05 -7.18
N ALA A 60 -27.27 -5.00 -6.44
CA ALA A 60 -26.43 -3.90 -6.94
C ALA A 60 -25.22 -3.55 -6.05
N ASP A 61 -25.20 -4.03 -4.81
CA ASP A 61 -24.07 -3.92 -3.87
C ASP A 61 -23.21 -5.20 -3.89
N ASP A 62 -22.42 -5.46 -2.85
CA ASP A 62 -21.50 -6.60 -2.78
C ASP A 62 -21.93 -7.67 -1.77
N PHE A 63 -21.04 -8.64 -1.54
CA PHE A 63 -21.23 -9.77 -0.64
C PHE A 63 -20.25 -9.74 0.54
N PHE A 64 -19.85 -8.54 0.98
CA PHE A 64 -18.96 -8.37 2.12
C PHE A 64 -19.67 -7.82 3.37
N PRO A 65 -19.15 -8.13 4.58
CA PRO A 65 -18.15 -9.18 4.84
C PRO A 65 -18.76 -10.58 4.77
N TYR A 66 -17.96 -11.58 4.39
CA TYR A 66 -18.37 -12.99 4.43
C TYR A 66 -18.26 -13.54 5.87
N ALA A 67 -19.26 -14.31 6.29
CA ALA A 67 -19.21 -15.07 7.53
C ALA A 67 -19.66 -16.51 7.28
N SER A 68 -18.84 -17.49 7.70
CA SER A 68 -19.21 -18.91 7.59
C SER A 68 -20.12 -19.37 8.72
N LYS A 69 -20.12 -18.62 9.84
CA LYS A 69 -21.00 -18.78 11.02
C LYS A 69 -21.15 -17.42 11.71
N GLN A 70 -22.07 -17.38 12.67
CA GLN A 70 -22.38 -16.22 13.52
C GLN A 70 -21.13 -15.45 14.01
N ASN A 71 -20.12 -16.15 14.54
CA ASN A 71 -18.89 -15.58 15.10
C ASN A 71 -17.63 -15.79 14.22
N GLU A 72 -17.81 -16.09 12.93
CA GLU A 72 -16.73 -16.43 11.99
C GLU A 72 -16.73 -15.47 10.80
N TYR A 73 -16.51 -14.18 11.05
CA TYR A 73 -16.34 -13.19 10.00
C TYR A 73 -14.94 -13.28 9.40
N TRP A 74 -14.87 -13.44 8.08
CA TRP A 74 -13.64 -13.54 7.31
C TRP A 74 -13.14 -12.13 6.98
N ALA A 75 -12.95 -11.32 8.01
CA ALA A 75 -12.47 -9.95 7.90
C ALA A 75 -10.97 -9.81 8.25
N GLY A 76 -10.33 -10.89 8.73
CA GLY A 76 -8.92 -10.89 9.10
C GLY A 76 -7.99 -10.89 7.90
N TYR A 77 -8.34 -11.63 6.84
CA TYR A 77 -7.51 -11.70 5.62
C TYR A 77 -7.45 -10.38 4.85
N PHE A 78 -8.32 -9.42 5.16
CA PHE A 78 -8.19 -8.06 4.63
C PHE A 78 -6.83 -7.45 5.01
N THR A 79 -6.24 -7.84 6.16
CA THR A 79 -4.92 -7.35 6.64
C THR A 79 -3.83 -8.42 6.75
N SER A 80 -4.15 -9.72 6.85
CA SER A 80 -3.14 -10.79 7.00
C SER A 80 -2.00 -10.70 5.98
N ARG A 81 -0.74 -10.85 6.42
CA ARG A 81 0.47 -10.66 5.59
C ARG A 81 0.57 -9.27 4.91
N PRO A 82 0.57 -8.18 5.70
CA PRO A 82 0.52 -6.82 5.13
C PRO A 82 1.78 -6.46 4.34
N THR A 83 2.93 -7.09 4.59
CA THR A 83 4.16 -6.88 3.79
C THR A 83 4.03 -7.48 2.40
N LEU A 84 3.42 -8.67 2.27
CA LEU A 84 3.16 -9.31 0.98
C LEU A 84 2.14 -8.50 0.15
N LYS A 85 1.09 -7.97 0.81
CA LYS A 85 0.12 -7.06 0.19
C LYS A 85 0.75 -5.79 -0.37
N ARG A 86 1.71 -5.21 0.36
CA ARG A 86 2.50 -4.07 -0.17
C ARG A 86 3.41 -4.47 -1.30
N PHE A 87 4.06 -5.63 -1.19
CA PHE A 87 4.97 -6.08 -2.22
C PHE A 87 4.24 -6.33 -3.54
N GLU A 88 3.01 -6.87 -3.49
CA GLU A 88 2.12 -6.96 -4.66
C GLU A 88 1.85 -5.58 -5.29
N ARG A 89 1.56 -4.54 -4.49
CA ARG A 89 1.31 -3.18 -5.02
C ARG A 89 2.52 -2.58 -5.70
N ILE A 90 3.69 -2.72 -5.08
CA ILE A 90 4.98 -2.30 -5.66
C ILE A 90 5.20 -3.05 -6.98
N GLY A 91 4.93 -4.37 -6.98
CA GLY A 91 5.09 -5.22 -8.14
C GLY A 91 4.17 -4.84 -9.30
N ASN A 92 2.90 -4.54 -9.02
CA ASN A 92 1.96 -4.06 -10.02
C ASN A 92 2.39 -2.71 -10.59
N ASN A 93 2.73 -1.72 -9.75
CA ASN A 93 3.17 -0.41 -10.22
C ASN A 93 4.38 -0.52 -11.15
N PHE A 94 5.42 -1.25 -10.72
CA PHE A 94 6.61 -1.41 -11.54
C PHE A 94 6.35 -2.17 -12.84
N LEU A 95 5.47 -3.17 -12.82
CA LEU A 95 5.04 -3.86 -14.04
C LEU A 95 4.34 -2.91 -15.01
N GLN A 96 3.51 -1.97 -14.55
CA GLN A 96 2.87 -0.98 -15.43
C GLN A 96 3.92 -0.01 -16.01
N VAL A 97 4.82 0.50 -15.17
CA VAL A 97 5.95 1.36 -15.60
C VAL A 97 6.78 0.67 -16.68
N GLY A 98 7.18 -0.59 -16.45
CA GLY A 98 7.96 -1.36 -17.42
C GLY A 98 7.22 -1.58 -18.74
N LYS A 99 5.91 -1.89 -18.70
CA LYS A 99 5.08 -2.01 -19.92
C LYS A 99 5.04 -0.69 -20.71
N GLN A 100 4.86 0.44 -20.02
CA GLN A 100 4.78 1.75 -20.66
C GLN A 100 6.12 2.15 -21.29
N ILE A 101 7.23 2.00 -20.56
CA ILE A 101 8.59 2.27 -21.07
C ILE A 101 8.91 1.40 -22.29
N LEU A 102 8.62 0.09 -22.23
CA LEU A 102 8.84 -0.83 -23.35
C LEU A 102 8.03 -0.42 -24.59
N ALA A 103 6.77 -0.03 -24.40
CA ALA A 103 5.91 0.44 -25.48
C ALA A 103 6.41 1.76 -26.07
N MET A 104 6.80 2.72 -25.24
CA MET A 104 7.36 4.02 -25.68
C MET A 104 8.65 3.85 -26.47
N ALA A 105 9.52 2.93 -26.04
CA ALA A 105 10.78 2.64 -26.72
C ALA A 105 10.62 1.78 -27.99
N ASN A 106 9.37 1.40 -28.36
CA ASN A 106 9.09 0.44 -29.43
C ASN A 106 9.98 -0.82 -29.32
N SER A 107 10.06 -1.36 -28.10
CA SER A 107 11.03 -2.39 -27.74
C SER A 107 10.78 -3.71 -28.49
N PRO A 108 11.83 -4.44 -28.88
CA PRO A 108 11.68 -5.73 -29.54
C PRO A 108 11.09 -6.78 -28.61
N LEU A 109 10.45 -7.81 -29.19
CA LEU A 109 9.89 -8.95 -28.45
C LEU A 109 10.91 -9.70 -27.59
N SER A 110 12.22 -9.53 -27.84
CA SER A 110 13.28 -10.10 -27.01
C SER A 110 13.35 -9.49 -25.59
N LEU A 111 12.74 -8.32 -25.36
CA LEU A 111 12.58 -7.71 -24.03
C LEU A 111 11.23 -8.09 -23.41
N ASP A 112 10.93 -9.40 -23.40
CA ASP A 112 9.66 -9.91 -22.91
C ASP A 112 9.60 -9.90 -21.37
N ILE A 113 8.47 -9.39 -20.86
CA ILE A 113 8.12 -9.34 -19.44
C ILE A 113 6.87 -10.19 -19.14
N SER A 114 6.51 -11.14 -20.00
CA SER A 114 5.30 -11.97 -19.83
C SER A 114 5.34 -12.81 -18.56
N ARG A 115 6.51 -13.33 -18.16
CA ARG A 115 6.67 -13.99 -16.85
C ARG A 115 6.35 -13.08 -15.67
N ALA A 116 6.59 -11.78 -15.78
CA ALA A 116 6.20 -10.85 -14.73
C ALA A 116 4.68 -10.63 -14.69
N LYS A 117 4.01 -10.67 -15.84
CA LYS A 117 2.53 -10.67 -15.91
C LYS A 117 1.94 -11.94 -15.29
N GLU A 118 2.53 -13.10 -15.56
CA GLU A 118 2.14 -14.39 -14.97
C GLU A 118 2.34 -14.39 -13.46
N ALA A 119 3.50 -13.96 -12.97
CA ALA A 119 3.77 -13.85 -11.54
C ALA A 119 2.77 -12.91 -10.84
N MET A 120 2.50 -11.74 -11.43
CA MET A 120 1.48 -10.83 -10.90
C MET A 120 0.06 -11.43 -10.95
N GLY A 121 -0.24 -12.28 -11.94
CA GLY A 121 -1.49 -13.05 -12.00
C GLY A 121 -1.60 -14.08 -10.87
N VAL A 122 -0.52 -14.81 -10.58
CA VAL A 122 -0.43 -15.73 -9.43
C VAL A 122 -0.60 -14.98 -8.11
N MET A 123 -0.04 -13.76 -8.00
CA MET A 123 -0.22 -12.93 -6.80
C MET A 123 -1.69 -12.57 -6.55
N GLN A 124 -2.56 -12.58 -7.56
CA GLN A 124 -4.01 -12.34 -7.38
C GLN A 124 -4.79 -13.57 -6.91
N HIS A 125 -4.14 -14.73 -6.76
CA HIS A 125 -4.78 -15.93 -6.20
C HIS A 125 -5.37 -15.62 -4.82
N HIS A 126 -6.50 -16.22 -4.50
CA HIS A 126 -7.25 -15.96 -3.27
C HIS A 126 -6.60 -16.52 -1.99
N ASP A 127 -5.43 -17.16 -2.09
CA ASP A 127 -4.53 -17.49 -0.98
C ASP A 127 -3.15 -16.81 -1.06
N ALA A 128 -2.93 -16.00 -2.11
CA ALA A 128 -1.73 -15.19 -2.27
C ALA A 128 -1.96 -13.80 -1.64
N ILE A 129 -2.64 -12.89 -2.36
CA ILE A 129 -2.87 -11.52 -1.89
C ILE A 129 -3.66 -11.43 -0.58
N THR A 130 -4.51 -12.41 -0.30
CA THR A 130 -5.26 -12.51 0.96
C THR A 130 -4.38 -12.85 2.16
N GLY A 131 -3.17 -13.38 1.93
CA GLY A 131 -2.26 -13.79 2.98
C GLY A 131 -2.67 -15.09 3.67
N THR A 132 -3.50 -15.91 3.02
CA THR A 132 -4.09 -17.13 3.61
C THR A 132 -3.46 -18.41 3.09
N SER A 133 -2.17 -18.35 2.74
CA SER A 133 -1.35 -19.52 2.44
C SER A 133 -0.39 -19.85 3.59
N ARG A 134 0.15 -21.07 3.55
CA ARG A 134 1.24 -21.47 4.45
C ARG A 134 2.46 -20.57 4.27
N GLU A 135 3.29 -20.45 5.31
CA GLU A 135 4.37 -19.46 5.31
C GLU A 135 5.39 -19.70 4.19
N TYR A 136 5.78 -20.96 3.96
CA TYR A 136 6.68 -21.29 2.86
C TYR A 136 6.10 -20.99 1.47
N VAL A 137 4.76 -21.03 1.32
CA VAL A 137 4.08 -20.66 0.07
C VAL A 137 4.08 -19.14 -0.09
N ALA A 138 3.86 -18.39 0.99
CA ALA A 138 4.00 -16.93 1.00
C ALA A 138 5.43 -16.48 0.63
N HIS A 139 6.44 -17.20 1.12
CA HIS A 139 7.84 -16.99 0.70
C HIS A 139 8.05 -17.32 -0.78
N ASP A 140 7.38 -18.35 -1.30
CA ASP A 140 7.44 -18.68 -2.73
C ASP A 140 6.82 -17.58 -3.59
N TYR A 141 5.68 -17.01 -3.18
CA TYR A 141 5.07 -15.85 -3.82
C TYR A 141 6.03 -14.64 -3.85
N ALA A 142 6.69 -14.34 -2.72
CA ALA A 142 7.69 -13.27 -2.67
C ALA A 142 8.90 -13.55 -3.58
N ARG A 143 9.39 -14.80 -3.62
CA ARG A 143 10.47 -15.23 -4.51
C ARG A 143 10.09 -15.09 -5.99
N LEU A 144 8.89 -15.54 -6.37
CA LEU A 144 8.35 -15.42 -7.73
C LEU A 144 8.24 -13.96 -8.15
N LEU A 145 7.69 -13.10 -7.30
CA LEU A 145 7.55 -11.69 -7.58
C LEU A 145 8.91 -10.97 -7.68
N THR A 146 9.86 -11.29 -6.80
CA THR A 146 11.22 -10.73 -6.86
C THR A 146 11.88 -11.01 -8.21
N ASN A 147 11.88 -12.27 -8.64
CA ASN A 147 12.44 -12.69 -9.94
C ASN A 147 11.74 -11.98 -11.12
N ALA A 148 10.43 -11.76 -11.01
CA ALA A 148 9.66 -11.03 -12.02
C ALA A 148 10.09 -9.56 -12.09
N LEU A 149 10.27 -8.89 -10.96
CA LEU A 149 10.68 -7.48 -10.93
C LEU A 149 12.10 -7.27 -11.43
N GLU A 150 13.02 -8.19 -11.16
CA GLU A 150 14.35 -8.17 -11.77
C GLU A 150 14.29 -8.19 -13.30
N LYS A 151 13.39 -8.99 -13.89
CA LYS A 151 13.20 -9.03 -15.35
C LYS A 151 12.59 -7.75 -15.88
N VAL A 152 11.63 -7.17 -15.16
CA VAL A 152 11.08 -5.85 -15.51
C VAL A 152 12.15 -4.77 -15.44
N MET A 153 13.01 -4.77 -14.42
CA MET A 153 14.12 -3.84 -14.29
C MET A 153 15.12 -3.96 -15.45
N GLN A 154 15.55 -5.18 -15.78
CA GLN A 154 16.47 -5.43 -16.91
C GLN A 154 15.88 -4.97 -18.24
N ALA A 155 14.62 -5.28 -18.50
CA ALA A 155 13.92 -4.87 -19.72
C ALA A 155 13.74 -3.35 -19.78
N SER A 156 13.34 -2.72 -18.67
CA SER A 156 13.12 -1.28 -18.57
C SER A 156 14.43 -0.51 -18.72
N SER A 157 15.54 -0.97 -18.14
CA SER A 157 16.85 -0.35 -18.31
C SER A 157 17.28 -0.32 -19.79
N LYS A 158 17.11 -1.43 -20.51
CA LYS A 158 17.44 -1.50 -21.95
C LYS A 158 16.54 -0.62 -22.80
N ALA A 159 15.25 -0.56 -22.46
CA ALA A 159 14.29 0.30 -23.15
C ALA A 159 14.56 1.79 -22.88
N LEU A 160 14.85 2.17 -21.63
CA LEU A 160 15.26 3.52 -21.25
C LEU A 160 16.52 3.95 -22.00
N ASN A 161 17.49 3.07 -22.21
CA ASN A 161 18.68 3.35 -23.04
C ASN A 161 18.34 3.77 -24.49
N THR A 162 17.16 3.41 -25.00
CA THR A 162 16.69 3.90 -26.30
C THR A 162 16.10 5.31 -26.19
N LEU A 163 15.42 5.59 -25.07
CA LEU A 163 14.74 6.86 -24.82
C LEU A 163 15.69 7.98 -24.37
N VAL A 164 16.76 7.65 -23.62
CA VAL A 164 17.70 8.65 -23.08
C VAL A 164 18.78 9.07 -24.06
N ARG A 165 18.96 8.40 -25.19
CA ARG A 165 20.06 8.71 -26.12
C ARG A 165 19.89 10.08 -26.76
N ALA A 166 20.90 10.94 -26.59
CA ALA A 166 20.99 12.18 -27.37
C ALA A 166 21.35 11.87 -28.84
N PRO A 167 20.86 12.64 -29.82
CA PRO A 167 21.25 12.46 -31.22
C PRO A 167 22.77 12.62 -31.41
N TYR A 168 23.40 11.69 -32.13
CA TYR A 168 24.76 11.78 -32.69
C TYR A 168 25.99 11.48 -31.80
N GLN A 169 25.86 10.80 -30.66
CA GLN A 169 27.05 10.40 -29.86
C GLN A 169 27.15 8.88 -29.62
N PRO A 170 28.37 8.29 -29.64
CA PRO A 170 28.60 6.94 -29.13
C PRO A 170 28.57 7.01 -27.59
N VAL A 171 27.41 6.72 -27.03
CA VAL A 171 27.17 6.88 -25.59
C VAL A 171 27.26 5.52 -24.91
N ARG A 172 27.99 5.45 -23.78
CA ARG A 172 27.97 4.29 -22.88
C ARG A 172 26.54 4.08 -22.42
N GLU A 173 26.03 2.86 -22.43
CA GLU A 173 24.66 2.63 -21.95
C GLU A 173 24.61 2.71 -20.42
N PRO A 174 23.87 3.65 -19.81
CA PRO A 174 23.65 3.67 -18.38
C PRO A 174 22.83 2.45 -17.95
N GLU A 175 23.10 2.02 -16.72
CA GLU A 175 22.31 1.00 -16.06
C GLU A 175 21.27 1.68 -15.17
N PHE A 176 19.99 1.40 -15.40
CA PHE A 176 18.89 1.94 -14.60
C PHE A 176 18.44 0.89 -13.58
N GLN A 177 18.71 1.14 -12.31
CA GLN A 177 18.32 0.27 -11.22
C GLN A 177 17.29 0.92 -10.30
N SER A 178 16.56 0.12 -9.54
CA SER A 178 15.59 0.62 -8.56
C SER A 178 15.90 0.10 -7.16
N CYS A 179 15.80 0.98 -6.16
CA CYS A 179 15.98 0.63 -4.76
C CYS A 179 14.64 0.27 -4.11
N PHE A 180 14.38 -1.03 -3.96
CA PHE A 180 13.13 -1.53 -3.35
C PHE A 180 13.08 -1.37 -1.81
N LEU A 181 14.20 -1.02 -1.17
CA LEU A 181 14.34 -0.89 0.29
C LEU A 181 14.34 0.57 0.77
N LEU A 182 13.88 1.52 -0.06
CA LEU A 182 13.78 2.94 0.32
C LEU A 182 12.82 3.19 1.49
N ASN A 183 11.84 2.31 1.72
CA ASN A 183 10.93 2.39 2.87
C ASN A 183 11.66 2.22 4.22
N ILE A 184 12.80 1.55 4.22
CA ILE A 184 13.71 1.40 5.35
C ILE A 184 15.02 2.13 5.07
N SER A 185 14.96 3.25 4.34
CA SER A 185 16.06 4.16 4.01
C SER A 185 17.36 3.43 3.63
N THR A 186 17.26 2.39 2.79
CA THR A 186 18.41 1.60 2.33
C THR A 186 18.46 1.61 0.80
N CYS A 187 19.62 1.99 0.23
CA CYS A 187 19.88 2.00 -1.20
C CYS A 187 21.39 1.99 -1.47
N HIS A 188 21.94 0.80 -1.75
CA HIS A 188 23.38 0.61 -2.01
C HIS A 188 23.94 1.49 -3.16
N MET A 189 23.08 1.92 -4.09
CA MET A 189 23.45 2.74 -5.24
C MET A 189 23.70 4.21 -4.90
N THR A 190 23.30 4.67 -3.71
CA THR A 190 23.40 6.08 -3.30
C THR A 190 24.19 6.28 -2.01
N GLU A 191 24.37 5.24 -1.20
CA GLU A 191 25.03 5.33 0.11
C GLU A 191 26.55 5.50 0.03
N ASP A 192 27.21 4.82 -0.91
CA ASP A 192 28.67 4.69 -0.98
C ASP A 192 29.26 5.31 -2.28
N VAL A 193 28.62 6.34 -2.84
CA VAL A 193 29.01 7.00 -4.09
C VAL A 193 29.05 8.53 -3.97
N GLN A 194 29.85 9.19 -4.81
CA GLN A 194 29.96 10.67 -4.84
C GLN A 194 29.01 11.33 -5.85
N SER A 195 28.61 10.61 -6.90
CA SER A 195 27.64 11.12 -7.86
C SER A 195 26.84 10.01 -8.54
N PHE A 196 25.59 10.32 -8.87
CA PHE A 196 24.63 9.42 -9.52
C PHE A 196 23.52 10.23 -10.18
N VAL A 197 22.73 9.58 -11.03
CA VAL A 197 21.61 10.20 -11.74
C VAL A 197 20.32 9.55 -11.31
N VAL A 198 19.33 10.36 -10.95
CA VAL A 198 17.99 9.96 -10.56
C VAL A 198 17.04 10.23 -11.72
N THR A 199 16.56 9.18 -12.38
CA THR A 199 15.55 9.29 -13.43
C THR A 199 14.18 8.93 -12.86
N VAL A 200 13.27 9.90 -12.81
CA VAL A 200 11.93 9.75 -12.25
C VAL A 200 10.93 9.65 -13.39
N TYR A 201 10.32 8.47 -13.55
CA TYR A 201 9.31 8.19 -14.56
C TYR A 201 7.89 8.37 -14.00
N ASN A 202 7.07 9.15 -14.67
CA ASN A 202 5.67 9.37 -14.31
C ASN A 202 4.74 8.49 -15.16
N PRO A 203 4.10 7.46 -14.57
CA PRO A 203 3.20 6.57 -15.30
C PRO A 203 1.79 7.13 -15.54
N LEU A 204 1.50 8.33 -15.04
CA LEU A 204 0.20 8.98 -15.18
C LEU A 204 0.13 9.84 -16.43
N SER A 205 -1.09 10.06 -16.93
CA SER A 205 -1.37 10.87 -18.13
C SER A 205 -1.45 12.37 -17.84
N ARG A 206 -0.91 12.84 -16.71
CA ARG A 206 -0.88 14.25 -16.31
C ARG A 206 0.42 14.56 -15.59
N ASN A 207 0.76 15.84 -15.50
CA ASN A 207 1.89 16.28 -14.70
C ASN A 207 1.68 15.97 -13.22
N VAL A 208 2.73 15.51 -12.56
CA VAL A 208 2.77 15.26 -11.11
C VAL A 208 4.09 15.72 -10.53
N ASN A 209 4.07 15.99 -9.23
CA ASN A 209 5.27 16.25 -8.45
C ASN A 209 5.60 15.01 -7.63
N LYS A 210 6.89 14.72 -7.46
CA LYS A 210 7.36 13.59 -6.65
C LYS A 210 8.40 14.05 -5.63
N LEU A 211 8.14 13.77 -4.36
CA LEU A 211 9.19 13.82 -3.34
C LEU A 211 10.17 12.67 -3.61
N VAL A 212 11.39 13.00 -4.01
CA VAL A 212 12.50 12.06 -4.09
C VAL A 212 13.19 12.06 -2.73
N ARG A 213 13.41 10.87 -2.16
CA ARG A 213 14.04 10.65 -0.85
C ARG A 213 15.03 9.51 -0.96
N LEU A 214 16.32 9.79 -0.74
CA LEU A 214 17.40 8.83 -0.97
C LEU A 214 18.37 8.84 0.21
N PRO A 215 18.75 7.66 0.73
CA PRO A 215 19.80 7.56 1.73
C PRO A 215 21.16 7.82 1.09
N ILE A 216 22.00 8.58 1.76
CA ILE A 216 23.32 9.00 1.30
C ILE A 216 24.32 8.95 2.46
N SER A 217 25.61 9.01 2.12
CA SER A 217 26.67 9.15 3.12
C SER A 217 26.51 10.43 3.96
N SER A 218 26.59 10.29 5.27
CA SER A 218 26.57 11.40 6.24
C SER A 218 27.88 12.20 6.28
N THR A 219 28.93 11.73 5.61
CA THR A 219 30.29 12.31 5.65
C THR A 219 30.46 13.59 4.84
N GLN A 220 29.54 13.88 3.93
CA GLN A 220 29.65 15.00 2.99
C GLN A 220 29.07 16.30 3.57
N LEU A 221 29.67 17.44 3.21
CA LEU A 221 29.26 18.75 3.72
C LEU A 221 27.96 19.26 3.06
N SER A 222 27.79 19.02 1.77
CA SER A 222 26.53 19.30 1.06
C SER A 222 26.34 18.37 -0.15
N TRP A 223 25.13 18.42 -0.73
CA TRP A 223 24.79 17.72 -1.96
C TRP A 223 24.09 18.68 -2.91
N ILE A 224 24.40 18.55 -4.20
CA ILE A 224 23.88 19.38 -5.28
C ILE A 224 23.01 18.49 -6.17
N VAL A 225 21.84 19.00 -6.57
CA VAL A 225 20.93 18.32 -7.49
C VAL A 225 20.70 19.25 -8.68
N HIS A 226 21.25 18.86 -9.84
CA HIS A 226 21.07 19.56 -11.10
C HIS A 226 19.87 18.98 -11.85
N GLY A 227 18.96 19.86 -12.27
CA GLY A 227 17.79 19.52 -13.07
C GLY A 227 18.05 19.49 -14.58
N PRO A 228 17.02 19.19 -15.39
CA PRO A 228 17.15 19.12 -16.84
C PRO A 228 17.47 20.47 -17.53
N GLU A 229 17.13 21.60 -16.93
CA GLU A 229 17.24 22.95 -17.49
C GLU A 229 18.44 23.76 -16.91
N ASP A 230 19.47 23.07 -16.40
CA ASP A 230 20.64 23.68 -15.72
C ASP A 230 20.30 24.40 -14.40
N GLU A 231 19.14 24.11 -13.83
CA GLU A 231 18.74 24.63 -12.54
C GLU A 231 19.29 23.77 -11.40
N ASN A 232 19.77 24.44 -10.34
CA ASN A 232 20.11 23.78 -9.08
C ASN A 232 18.85 23.75 -8.19
N LEU A 233 18.41 22.56 -7.82
CA LEU A 233 17.21 22.39 -7.00
C LEU A 233 17.53 22.60 -5.51
N PRO A 234 16.57 23.10 -4.72
CA PRO A 234 16.62 23.03 -3.27
C PRO A 234 16.71 21.56 -2.82
N VAL A 235 17.66 21.28 -1.93
CA VAL A 235 17.88 19.97 -1.34
C VAL A 235 17.79 20.09 0.18
N GLN A 236 17.06 19.18 0.81
CA GLN A 236 16.98 19.14 2.27
C GLN A 236 17.58 17.83 2.79
N MET A 237 18.51 17.92 3.72
CA MET A 237 19.00 16.78 4.51
C MET A 237 18.07 16.52 5.69
N VAL A 238 17.56 15.30 5.79
CA VAL A 238 16.67 14.80 6.83
C VAL A 238 17.39 13.70 7.63
N PRO A 239 17.54 13.84 8.96
CA PRO A 239 18.03 12.76 9.80
C PRO A 239 17.08 11.56 9.81
N ILE A 240 17.64 10.36 9.76
CA ILE A 240 16.90 9.10 9.81
C ILE A 240 16.42 8.87 11.26
N PRO A 241 15.13 8.58 11.51
CA PRO A 241 14.64 8.24 12.84
C PRO A 241 15.36 7.02 13.44
N ASP A 242 15.69 7.09 14.73
CA ASP A 242 16.44 6.04 15.45
C ASP A 242 15.85 4.64 15.27
N PHE A 243 14.52 4.52 15.30
CA PHE A 243 13.83 3.23 15.21
C PHE A 243 14.06 2.51 13.88
N LEU A 244 14.42 3.21 12.81
CA LEU A 244 14.69 2.58 11.52
C LEU A 244 16.01 1.80 11.52
N PHE A 245 16.97 2.15 12.38
CA PHE A 245 18.23 1.40 12.52
C PHE A 245 18.03 0.02 13.17
N TYR A 246 16.92 -0.18 13.89
CA TYR A 246 16.61 -1.42 14.58
C TYR A 246 15.67 -2.35 13.81
N ILE A 247 15.31 -2.01 12.57
CA ILE A 247 14.50 -2.90 11.73
C ILE A 247 15.33 -4.14 11.35
N PRO A 248 14.83 -5.37 11.62
CA PRO A 248 15.52 -6.59 11.23
C PRO A 248 15.87 -6.64 9.74
N GLY A 249 17.11 -7.02 9.43
CA GLY A 249 17.61 -7.12 8.06
C GLY A 249 18.14 -5.81 7.44
N ARG A 250 18.01 -4.67 8.12
CA ARG A 250 18.62 -3.41 7.66
C ARG A 250 20.13 -3.42 7.92
N ARG A 251 20.93 -2.96 6.95
CA ARG A 251 22.38 -2.75 7.11
C ARG A 251 22.63 -1.55 8.05
N LEU A 252 23.52 -1.72 9.01
CA LEU A 252 23.95 -0.65 9.92
C LEU A 252 24.99 0.25 9.23
N VAL A 253 24.51 1.21 8.45
CA VAL A 253 25.34 2.28 7.88
C VAL A 253 24.82 3.61 8.43
N GLU A 254 25.73 4.47 8.88
CA GLU A 254 25.41 5.82 9.33
C GLU A 254 25.06 6.70 8.12
N THR A 255 23.81 6.59 7.68
CA THR A 255 23.27 7.35 6.56
C THR A 255 22.35 8.46 7.05
N VAL A 256 22.26 9.50 6.23
CA VAL A 256 21.18 10.51 6.31
C VAL A 256 20.38 10.41 5.02
N GLU A 257 19.23 11.08 4.96
CA GLU A 257 18.48 11.16 3.71
C GLU A 257 18.55 12.56 3.13
N ILE A 258 18.69 12.65 1.81
CA ILE A 258 18.40 13.87 1.08
C ILE A 258 17.03 13.77 0.46
N VAL A 259 16.33 14.91 0.43
CA VAL A 259 15.07 15.05 -0.26
C VAL A 259 15.07 16.26 -1.17
N PHE A 260 14.40 16.11 -2.31
CA PHE A 260 14.09 17.19 -3.24
C PHE A 260 12.79 16.89 -3.97
N ILE A 261 12.19 17.89 -4.62
CA ILE A 261 10.96 17.72 -5.40
C ILE A 261 11.30 17.62 -6.87
N ALA A 262 10.99 16.47 -7.47
CA ALA A 262 10.92 16.35 -8.91
C ALA A 262 9.62 16.99 -9.40
N GLU A 263 9.71 18.25 -9.81
CA GLU A 263 8.55 19.07 -10.20
C GLU A 263 8.15 18.87 -11.66
N ASN A 264 6.83 18.94 -11.89
CA ASN A 264 6.22 18.94 -13.21
C ASN A 264 6.69 17.77 -14.08
N LEU A 265 6.76 16.56 -13.51
CA LEU A 265 7.12 15.36 -14.27
C LEU A 265 6.14 15.19 -15.43
N PRO A 266 6.62 15.06 -16.68
CA PRO A 266 5.74 15.02 -17.84
C PRO A 266 4.84 13.79 -17.81
N PRO A 267 3.64 13.86 -18.42
CA PRO A 267 2.75 12.71 -18.51
C PRO A 267 3.40 11.59 -19.32
N LEU A 268 3.33 10.35 -18.81
CA LEU A 268 3.93 9.17 -19.46
C LEU A 268 5.37 9.42 -19.91
N GLY A 269 6.17 10.06 -19.05
CA GLY A 269 7.51 10.53 -19.39
C GLY A 269 8.42 10.54 -18.17
N TYR A 270 9.63 11.05 -18.33
CA TYR A 270 10.58 11.14 -17.22
C TYR A 270 11.33 12.47 -17.20
N LYS A 271 11.84 12.82 -16.02
CA LYS A 271 12.93 13.77 -15.83
C LYS A 271 14.08 13.10 -15.12
N SER A 272 15.31 13.48 -15.45
CA SER A 272 16.54 13.02 -14.83
C SER A 272 17.18 14.16 -14.07
N TYR A 273 17.73 13.84 -12.91
CA TYR A 273 18.39 14.77 -12.00
C TYR A 273 19.78 14.24 -11.69
N TYR A 274 20.81 15.04 -11.93
CA TYR A 274 22.20 14.66 -11.62
C TYR A 274 22.51 15.09 -10.19
N VAL A 275 22.93 14.13 -9.36
CA VAL A 275 23.15 14.31 -7.93
C VAL A 275 24.64 14.12 -7.64
N GLU A 276 25.25 15.06 -6.93
CA GLU A 276 26.66 14.98 -6.55
C GLU A 276 26.95 15.56 -5.17
N SER A 277 27.91 14.95 -4.48
CA SER A 277 28.43 15.43 -3.21
C SER A 277 29.35 16.63 -3.41
N SER A 278 29.30 17.59 -2.48
CA SER A 278 30.24 18.69 -2.41
C SER A 278 30.87 18.82 -1.03
N ASN A 279 32.17 19.16 -1.02
CA ASN A 279 32.94 19.47 0.18
C ASN A 279 32.89 20.96 0.56
N THR A 280 32.05 21.75 -0.11
CA THR A 280 31.78 23.14 0.26
C THR A 280 30.34 23.29 0.70
N GLU A 281 30.05 24.35 1.45
CA GLU A 281 28.67 24.74 1.69
C GLU A 281 27.99 25.12 0.36
N ASN A 282 26.68 24.89 0.30
CA ASN A 282 25.85 25.21 -0.86
C ASN A 282 24.58 25.90 -0.37
N GLU A 283 24.24 27.04 -0.96
CA GLU A 283 23.08 27.87 -0.55
C GLU A 283 21.74 27.16 -0.78
N ASN A 284 21.67 26.21 -1.71
CA ASN A 284 20.49 25.39 -1.99
C ASN A 284 20.42 24.12 -1.13
N PHE A 285 21.40 23.87 -0.25
CA PHE A 285 21.43 22.70 0.63
C PHE A 285 21.05 23.06 2.07
N PHE A 286 19.90 22.55 2.50
CA PHE A 286 19.32 22.85 3.81
C PHE A 286 19.44 21.66 4.75
N ARG A 287 20.01 21.86 5.93
CA ARG A 287 19.98 20.86 7.00
C ARG A 287 18.74 21.06 7.85
N SER A 288 17.97 19.98 8.07
CA SER A 288 16.78 20.08 8.91
C SER A 288 17.11 20.48 10.34
N LYS A 289 16.23 21.31 10.92
CA LYS A 289 16.29 21.73 12.31
C LYS A 289 15.49 20.77 13.18
N LEU A 290 16.12 20.27 14.24
CA LEU A 290 15.44 19.51 15.28
C LEU A 290 14.72 20.48 16.24
N VAL A 291 13.44 20.21 16.49
CA VAL A 291 12.60 20.96 17.42
C VAL A 291 11.97 19.96 18.39
N ASN A 292 12.18 20.22 19.68
CA ASN A 292 11.56 19.43 20.74
C ASN A 292 10.17 19.99 21.05
N VAL A 293 9.22 19.09 21.32
CA VAL A 293 7.91 19.49 21.85
C VAL A 293 8.12 19.95 23.30
N ASN A 294 7.66 21.16 23.59
CA ASN A 294 7.74 21.85 24.89
C ASN A 294 6.34 21.91 25.55
N GLU A 295 6.22 22.55 26.71
CA GLU A 295 4.97 22.56 27.51
C GLU A 295 3.75 23.20 26.82
N ASN A 296 3.93 23.87 25.67
CA ASN A 296 2.87 24.50 24.89
C ASN A 296 2.63 23.77 23.57
N ASN A 297 1.41 23.88 23.05
CA ASN A 297 1.08 23.38 21.71
C ASN A 297 1.98 24.05 20.65
N ILE A 298 2.45 23.27 19.68
CA ILE A 298 3.31 23.73 18.59
C ILE A 298 2.65 23.47 17.23
N SER A 299 2.56 24.50 16.40
CA SER A 299 2.06 24.38 15.02
C SER A 299 3.22 24.29 14.04
N VAL A 300 3.22 23.28 13.17
CA VAL A 300 4.29 22.99 12.21
C VAL A 300 3.73 22.63 10.85
N GLY A 301 4.52 22.84 9.79
CA GLY A 301 4.11 22.60 8.40
C GLY A 301 4.25 23.85 7.54
N TYR A 302 3.35 24.04 6.58
CA TYR A 302 3.50 25.08 5.56
C TYR A 302 2.19 25.82 5.28
N ASN A 303 2.26 27.15 5.18
CA ASN A 303 1.13 27.99 4.75
C ASN A 303 0.66 27.63 3.32
N ASN A 304 1.58 27.23 2.45
CA ASN A 304 1.29 26.78 1.09
C ASN A 304 0.90 25.29 1.00
N GLY A 305 0.75 24.60 2.14
CA GLY A 305 0.36 23.20 2.22
C GLY A 305 -0.53 22.96 3.44
N ILE A 306 -0.20 21.95 4.24
CA ILE A 306 -0.87 21.66 5.51
C ILE A 306 -0.03 22.14 6.69
N MET A 307 -0.70 22.69 7.70
CA MET A 307 -0.15 22.87 9.05
C MET A 307 -0.84 21.92 10.03
N VAL A 308 -0.07 21.38 10.96
CA VAL A 308 -0.53 20.47 12.01
C VAL A 308 -0.14 21.05 13.35
N THR A 309 -1.08 21.07 14.29
CA THR A 309 -0.82 21.44 15.68
C THR A 309 -0.61 20.19 16.51
N ILE A 310 0.52 20.15 17.22
CA ILE A 310 0.90 19.11 18.16
C ILE A 310 0.66 19.62 19.58
N ASP A 311 0.00 18.83 20.41
CA ASP A 311 -0.26 19.16 21.80
C ASP A 311 0.98 18.96 22.69
N GLN A 312 0.87 19.39 23.94
CA GLN A 312 1.89 19.21 24.98
C GLN A 312 2.23 17.74 25.30
N ASN A 313 1.40 16.77 24.89
CA ASN A 313 1.67 15.34 25.04
C ASN A 313 2.37 14.73 23.81
N GLY A 314 2.65 15.54 22.79
CA GLY A 314 3.24 15.08 21.53
C GLY A 314 2.25 14.46 20.55
N LYS A 315 0.93 14.60 20.77
CA LYS A 315 -0.12 14.10 19.87
C LYS A 315 -0.57 15.17 18.89
N ILE A 316 -1.12 14.75 17.75
CA ILE A 316 -1.83 15.68 16.86
C ILE A 316 -3.14 16.11 17.51
N ASP A 317 -3.39 17.42 17.53
CA ASP A 317 -4.60 18.06 18.03
C ASP A 317 -5.50 18.60 16.90
N SER A 318 -4.88 19.20 15.87
CA SER A 318 -5.61 19.82 14.76
C SER A 318 -4.83 19.82 13.44
N ILE A 319 -5.58 19.96 12.35
CA ILE A 319 -5.06 20.14 10.99
C ILE A 319 -5.64 21.43 10.40
N LYS A 320 -4.80 22.26 9.80
CA LYS A 320 -5.20 23.41 8.99
C LYS A 320 -4.80 23.19 7.53
N THR A 321 -5.80 23.07 6.66
CA THR A 321 -5.59 22.93 5.22
C THR A 321 -5.27 24.29 4.57
N LYS A 322 -4.66 24.23 3.38
CA LYS A 322 -4.28 25.42 2.60
C LYS A 322 -5.49 26.34 2.38
N GLY A 323 -5.36 27.60 2.80
CA GLY A 323 -6.39 28.61 2.63
C GLY A 323 -7.59 28.50 3.60
N ALA A 324 -7.61 27.51 4.50
CA ALA A 324 -8.66 27.42 5.51
C ALA A 324 -8.54 28.54 6.55
N ALA A 325 -9.68 29.15 6.90
CA ALA A 325 -9.73 30.21 7.91
C ALA A 325 -9.54 29.66 9.33
N LYS A 326 -9.98 28.43 9.59
CA LYS A 326 -9.94 27.77 10.91
C LYS A 326 -9.27 26.40 10.82
N GLU A 327 -8.68 25.99 11.93
CA GLU A 327 -8.17 24.62 12.08
C GLU A 327 -9.34 23.66 12.28
N THR A 328 -9.17 22.43 11.79
CA THR A 328 -10.09 21.32 12.01
C THR A 328 -9.51 20.44 13.12
N PRO A 329 -10.24 20.22 14.23
CA PRO A 329 -9.82 19.28 15.25
C PRO A 329 -9.58 17.89 14.64
N PHE A 330 -8.42 17.30 14.92
CA PHE A 330 -8.00 16.05 14.32
C PHE A 330 -7.10 15.30 15.28
N THR A 331 -7.43 14.04 15.56
CA THR A 331 -6.59 13.18 16.41
C THR A 331 -6.27 11.86 15.70
N GLN A 332 -5.15 11.28 16.11
CA GLN A 332 -4.74 9.94 15.69
C GLN A 332 -4.30 9.14 16.90
N GLU A 333 -4.67 7.85 16.93
CA GLU A 333 -4.19 6.91 17.94
C GLU A 333 -3.87 5.54 17.35
N PHE A 334 -2.95 4.83 18.00
CA PHE A 334 -2.72 3.40 17.78
C PHE A 334 -3.37 2.59 18.89
N ALA A 335 -4.04 1.52 18.50
CA ALA A 335 -4.65 0.58 19.43
C ALA A 335 -4.47 -0.85 18.90
N TYR A 336 -4.87 -1.85 19.68
CA TYR A 336 -4.93 -3.23 19.19
C TYR A 336 -6.11 -3.98 19.77
N TYR A 337 -6.65 -4.92 19.00
CA TYR A 337 -7.56 -5.93 19.51
C TYR A 337 -6.80 -7.17 19.97
N HIS A 338 -7.28 -7.80 21.03
CA HIS A 338 -6.86 -9.15 21.39
C HIS A 338 -7.59 -10.17 20.51
N GLY A 339 -6.81 -10.96 19.76
CA GLY A 339 -7.37 -12.04 18.94
C GLY A 339 -7.81 -13.23 19.80
N ALA A 340 -9.04 -13.70 19.60
CA ALA A 340 -9.61 -14.80 20.39
C ALA A 340 -8.80 -16.08 20.27
N ASN A 341 -8.42 -16.65 21.42
CA ASN A 341 -7.57 -17.83 21.54
C ASN A 341 -8.18 -18.97 22.40
N GLN A 342 -9.36 -18.77 22.97
CA GLN A 342 -10.05 -19.74 23.82
C GLN A 342 -11.55 -19.72 23.52
N PRO A 343 -12.26 -20.85 23.65
CA PRO A 343 -13.68 -20.81 23.90
C PRO A 343 -13.91 -20.12 25.26
N GLU A 344 -14.80 -19.14 25.34
CA GLU A 344 -15.34 -18.73 26.65
C GLU A 344 -15.90 -19.99 27.32
N GLU A 345 -15.49 -20.26 28.56
CA GLU A 345 -15.55 -21.56 29.26
C GLU A 345 -16.94 -22.24 29.35
N PHE A 346 -18.02 -21.66 28.81
CA PHE A 346 -19.36 -22.23 28.84
C PHE A 346 -20.18 -22.07 27.55
N GLN A 347 -19.57 -21.68 26.42
CA GLN A 347 -20.31 -21.54 25.15
C GLN A 347 -19.74 -22.44 24.05
N VAL A 348 -20.33 -23.64 23.92
CA VAL A 348 -20.03 -24.65 22.88
C VAL A 348 -20.10 -24.06 21.46
N ASN A 349 -20.83 -22.94 21.26
CA ASN A 349 -21.01 -22.28 19.97
C ASN A 349 -19.92 -21.23 19.62
N LYS A 350 -18.96 -20.95 20.51
CA LYS A 350 -17.90 -19.93 20.32
C LYS A 350 -16.49 -20.53 20.11
N GLN A 351 -16.40 -21.61 19.33
CA GLN A 351 -15.15 -22.36 19.08
C GLN A 351 -14.24 -21.78 17.98
N SER A 352 -14.42 -20.53 17.57
CA SER A 352 -13.68 -19.94 16.45
C SER A 352 -12.57 -19.04 16.95
N TRP A 353 -11.37 -19.14 16.40
CA TRP A 353 -10.22 -18.33 16.82
C TRP A 353 -9.93 -17.26 15.77
N SER A 354 -9.29 -16.16 16.18
CA SER A 354 -8.65 -15.28 15.19
C SER A 354 -7.49 -16.04 14.55
N GLY A 355 -7.42 -16.00 13.21
CA GLY A 355 -6.33 -16.60 12.43
C GLY A 355 -6.12 -15.86 11.11
N ALA A 356 -5.58 -16.53 10.10
CA ALA A 356 -5.26 -15.91 8.82
C ALA A 356 -6.51 -15.35 8.10
N TYR A 357 -7.67 -16.00 8.24
CA TYR A 357 -8.95 -15.61 7.64
C TYR A 357 -9.83 -14.82 8.60
N ILE A 358 -10.03 -15.36 9.79
CA ILE A 358 -11.02 -14.88 10.75
C ILE A 358 -10.44 -13.72 11.57
N PHE A 359 -11.24 -12.66 11.69
CA PHE A 359 -11.06 -11.62 12.70
C PHE A 359 -12.13 -11.80 13.78
N ARG A 360 -11.70 -12.16 14.99
CA ARG A 360 -12.55 -12.32 16.16
C ARG A 360 -11.90 -11.68 17.39
N PRO A 361 -12.20 -10.42 17.68
CA PRO A 361 -11.69 -9.76 18.88
C PRO A 361 -12.37 -10.29 20.15
N THR A 362 -11.67 -10.33 21.29
CA THR A 362 -12.24 -10.72 22.61
C THR A 362 -12.82 -9.56 23.42
N GLY A 363 -12.88 -8.35 22.85
CA GLY A 363 -13.29 -7.14 23.54
C GLY A 363 -13.06 -5.89 22.69
N THR A 364 -13.05 -4.73 23.34
CA THR A 364 -12.71 -3.45 22.71
C THR A 364 -11.21 -3.33 22.43
N ALA A 365 -10.85 -2.41 21.54
CA ALA A 365 -9.44 -2.12 21.29
C ALA A 365 -8.77 -1.52 22.54
N VAL A 366 -7.49 -1.84 22.73
CA VAL A 366 -6.64 -1.31 23.79
C VAL A 366 -5.71 -0.26 23.19
N THR A 367 -5.82 1.00 23.62
CA THR A 367 -4.92 2.08 23.20
C THR A 367 -3.49 1.78 23.66
N VAL A 368 -2.52 2.01 22.77
CA VAL A 368 -1.11 1.65 23.03
C VAL A 368 -0.43 2.66 23.94
N THR A 369 -0.57 3.95 23.65
CA THR A 369 -0.06 5.04 24.47
C THR A 369 -0.88 6.29 24.23
N ASP A 370 -0.94 7.14 25.26
CA ASP A 370 -1.49 8.49 25.14
C ASP A 370 -0.43 9.59 25.12
N GLN A 371 0.85 9.24 25.27
CA GLN A 371 1.96 10.20 25.34
C GLN A 371 3.16 9.68 24.52
N PRO A 372 3.13 9.81 23.19
CA PRO A 372 4.23 9.40 22.34
C PRO A 372 5.45 10.31 22.52
N LYS A 373 6.66 9.72 22.50
CA LYS A 373 7.89 10.52 22.42
C LYS A 373 7.99 11.13 21.02
N THR A 374 7.99 12.45 20.94
CA THR A 374 7.85 13.18 19.68
C THR A 374 9.04 14.09 19.42
N THR A 375 9.60 14.01 18.22
CA THR A 375 10.66 14.90 17.72
C THR A 375 10.22 15.48 16.39
N ILE A 376 10.37 16.79 16.23
CA ILE A 376 10.00 17.49 15.00
C ILE A 376 11.27 17.81 14.22
N VAL A 377 11.27 17.47 12.94
CA VAL A 377 12.36 17.69 11.99
C VAL A 377 11.85 18.66 10.93
N GLN A 378 12.23 19.94 11.04
CA GLN A 378 11.74 21.00 10.16
C GLN A 378 12.74 21.32 9.06
N GLY A 379 12.26 21.51 7.83
CA GLY A 379 13.03 22.08 6.73
C GLY A 379 12.14 22.76 5.69
N PRO A 380 12.72 23.30 4.61
CA PRO A 380 11.94 24.06 3.62
C PRO A 380 11.10 23.19 2.66
N ILE A 381 11.46 21.91 2.50
CA ILE A 381 10.80 20.98 1.58
C ILE A 381 9.81 20.08 2.33
N VAL A 382 10.28 19.43 3.40
CA VAL A 382 9.48 18.52 4.22
C VAL A 382 9.64 18.84 5.71
N THR A 383 8.55 18.72 6.45
CA THR A 383 8.56 18.71 7.91
C THR A 383 8.08 17.33 8.36
N GLU A 384 8.88 16.64 9.17
CA GLU A 384 8.53 15.35 9.74
C GLU A 384 8.25 15.50 11.24
N ILE A 385 7.15 14.91 11.72
CA ILE A 385 6.91 14.68 13.14
C ILE A 385 7.17 13.19 13.38
N GLN A 386 8.28 12.88 14.05
CA GLN A 386 8.74 11.53 14.31
C GLN A 386 8.29 11.11 15.71
N GLN A 387 7.48 10.05 15.80
CA GLN A 387 6.85 9.59 17.03
C GLN A 387 7.25 8.14 17.36
N THR A 388 7.73 7.95 18.58
CA THR A 388 7.87 6.62 19.20
C THR A 388 6.66 6.37 20.08
N ILE A 389 5.81 5.45 19.64
CA ILE A 389 4.54 5.11 20.31
C ILE A 389 4.79 4.03 21.38
N SER A 390 5.59 3.03 21.05
CA SER A 390 6.07 2.00 21.96
C SER A 390 7.38 1.41 21.44
N SER A 391 7.94 0.39 22.10
CA SER A 391 9.13 -0.32 21.60
C SER A 391 8.90 -1.08 20.28
N TRP A 392 7.65 -1.23 19.83
CA TRP A 392 7.28 -2.01 18.66
C TRP A 392 6.28 -1.28 17.73
N ILE A 393 5.97 -0.01 18.01
CA ILE A 393 5.19 0.86 17.12
C ILE A 393 5.87 2.22 17.04
N ASN A 394 6.13 2.67 15.81
CA ASN A 394 6.68 3.98 15.51
C ASN A 394 5.93 4.61 14.33
N GLN A 395 5.97 5.94 14.23
CA GLN A 395 5.33 6.68 13.14
C GLN A 395 6.17 7.90 12.73
N VAL A 396 6.12 8.22 11.45
CA VAL A 396 6.60 9.50 10.89
C VAL A 396 5.42 10.14 10.17
N ILE A 397 5.02 11.31 10.64
CA ILE A 397 3.99 12.13 10.01
C ILE A 397 4.69 13.17 9.14
N ARG A 398 4.52 13.12 7.82
CA ARG A 398 5.18 14.04 6.88
C ARG A 398 4.21 15.07 6.35
N LEU A 399 4.65 16.32 6.43
CA LEU A 399 4.03 17.49 5.83
C LEU A 399 4.94 17.95 4.69
N LEU A 400 4.41 17.98 3.47
CA LEU A 400 5.15 18.44 2.30
C LEU A 400 4.74 19.86 1.94
N ASN A 401 5.72 20.71 1.65
CA ASN A 401 5.44 22.06 1.17
C ASN A 401 4.71 22.00 -0.19
N GLY A 402 3.54 22.62 -0.27
CA GLY A 402 2.71 22.60 -1.48
C GLY A 402 1.68 21.45 -1.55
N ALA A 403 1.75 20.45 -0.68
CA ALA A 403 0.81 19.33 -0.67
C ALA A 403 -0.46 19.61 0.15
N ASP A 404 -1.58 19.01 -0.27
CA ASP A 404 -2.90 19.08 0.36
C ASP A 404 -3.29 17.78 1.09
N TYR A 405 -2.28 16.98 1.46
CA TYR A 405 -2.42 15.76 2.24
C TYR A 405 -1.31 15.64 3.29
N VAL A 406 -1.55 14.80 4.30
CA VAL A 406 -0.57 14.40 5.32
C VAL A 406 -0.22 12.93 5.11
N GLU A 407 1.07 12.60 5.04
CA GLU A 407 1.50 11.20 5.04
C GLU A 407 1.73 10.72 6.48
N PHE A 408 1.10 9.61 6.85
CA PHE A 408 1.36 8.88 8.10
C PHE A 408 2.07 7.57 7.75
N GLN A 409 3.39 7.57 7.83
CA GLN A 409 4.18 6.36 7.68
C GLN A 409 4.30 5.66 9.03
N TRP A 410 3.78 4.44 9.13
CA TRP A 410 3.81 3.62 10.34
C TRP A 410 4.83 2.48 10.21
N THR A 411 5.40 2.10 11.33
CA THR A 411 6.25 0.90 11.51
C THR A 411 5.69 0.11 12.67
N VAL A 412 5.18 -1.10 12.39
CA VAL A 412 4.53 -1.97 13.38
C VAL A 412 5.25 -3.31 13.42
N GLY A 413 5.75 -3.66 14.60
CA GLY A 413 6.44 -4.89 14.89
C GLY A 413 7.86 -4.68 15.42
N PRO A 414 8.49 -5.71 16.01
CA PRO A 414 7.96 -7.07 16.22
C PRO A 414 6.80 -7.09 17.22
N ILE A 415 5.61 -7.59 16.83
CA ILE A 415 4.41 -7.55 17.69
C ILE A 415 4.62 -8.53 18.87
N PRO A 416 4.60 -8.07 20.14
CA PRO A 416 4.80 -8.95 21.27
C PRO A 416 3.53 -9.74 21.57
N PHE A 417 3.61 -11.05 21.68
CA PHE A 417 2.53 -11.86 22.28
C PHE A 417 2.99 -13.16 22.95
N LYS A 418 4.26 -13.58 22.81
CA LYS A 418 4.70 -14.93 23.21
C LYS A 418 4.37 -15.24 24.68
N HIS A 419 4.57 -14.25 25.56
CA HIS A 419 4.30 -14.35 26.99
C HIS A 419 2.88 -13.92 27.40
N GLU A 420 2.00 -13.62 26.45
CA GLU A 420 0.66 -13.13 26.74
C GLU A 420 -0.38 -14.23 26.54
N LYS A 421 -1.64 -13.98 26.92
CA LYS A 421 -2.72 -14.92 26.61
C LYS A 421 -3.00 -14.89 25.10
N ASN A 422 -3.39 -13.73 24.56
CA ASN A 422 -3.94 -13.57 23.21
C ASN A 422 -2.89 -13.10 22.19
N GLY A 423 -3.20 -13.27 20.90
CA GLY A 423 -2.51 -12.53 19.83
C GLY A 423 -2.95 -11.06 19.79
N LYS A 424 -2.32 -10.25 18.94
CA LYS A 424 -2.67 -8.84 18.75
C LYS A 424 -2.95 -8.50 17.29
N GLU A 425 -3.96 -7.68 17.10
CA GLU A 425 -4.39 -7.15 15.81
C GLU A 425 -4.36 -5.62 15.88
N VAL A 426 -3.32 -5.02 15.31
CA VAL A 426 -2.94 -3.62 15.51
C VAL A 426 -3.69 -2.74 14.54
N ILE A 427 -4.26 -1.65 15.05
CA ILE A 427 -5.07 -0.69 14.31
C ILE A 427 -4.53 0.73 14.50
N THR A 428 -4.83 1.60 13.54
CA THR A 428 -4.76 3.05 13.68
C THR A 428 -6.16 3.64 13.54
N ARG A 429 -6.45 4.69 14.30
CA ARG A 429 -7.69 5.46 14.19
C ARG A 429 -7.37 6.90 13.86
N TYR A 430 -8.09 7.45 12.89
CA TYR A 430 -8.07 8.86 12.54
C TYR A 430 -9.43 9.45 12.84
N LYS A 431 -9.48 10.55 13.59
CA LYS A 431 -10.73 11.11 14.09
C LYS A 431 -10.81 12.61 13.85
N ILE A 432 -11.94 13.04 13.30
CA ILE A 432 -12.40 14.44 13.34
C ILE A 432 -13.57 14.49 14.34
N PRO A 433 -13.35 14.90 15.61
CA PRO A 433 -14.39 14.83 16.66
C PRO A 433 -15.69 15.56 16.32
N THR A 434 -15.60 16.59 15.48
CA THR A 434 -16.70 17.45 15.05
C THR A 434 -17.44 16.93 13.81
N LEU A 435 -16.99 15.86 13.17
CA LEU A 435 -17.63 15.26 12.00
C LEU A 435 -18.63 14.18 12.45
N LYS A 436 -19.87 14.24 11.94
CA LYS A 436 -20.94 13.26 12.22
C LYS A 436 -21.33 12.54 10.95
N ASN A 437 -20.99 11.26 10.82
CA ASN A 437 -21.28 10.46 9.61
C ASN A 437 -22.46 9.49 9.79
N GLY A 438 -23.09 9.44 10.96
CA GLY A 438 -24.36 8.75 11.19
C GLY A 438 -24.29 7.25 10.93
N GLY A 439 -23.14 6.62 11.20
CA GLY A 439 -22.88 5.21 10.90
C GLY A 439 -22.68 4.88 9.42
N VAL A 440 -22.55 5.89 8.55
CA VAL A 440 -22.31 5.72 7.12
C VAL A 440 -20.84 5.98 6.79
N PHE A 441 -20.24 5.10 6.00
CA PHE A 441 -18.89 5.27 5.48
C PHE A 441 -18.78 4.63 4.10
N TYR A 442 -17.65 4.83 3.42
CA TYR A 442 -17.45 4.35 2.06
C TYR A 442 -16.11 3.66 1.95
N THR A 443 -16.09 2.45 1.39
CA THR A 443 -14.85 1.76 1.03
C THR A 443 -14.82 1.49 -0.46
N ASP A 444 -13.64 1.51 -1.05
CA ASP A 444 -13.49 1.22 -2.47
C ASP A 444 -13.73 -0.27 -2.79
N SER A 445 -14.21 -0.55 -3.99
CA SER A 445 -14.30 -1.91 -4.56
C SER A 445 -13.17 -2.12 -5.55
N ASN A 446 -12.16 -2.87 -5.14
CA ASN A 446 -10.97 -3.20 -5.94
C ASN A 446 -10.25 -1.97 -6.53
N GLY A 447 -10.18 -0.86 -5.79
CA GLY A 447 -9.55 0.40 -6.21
C GLY A 447 -10.39 1.23 -7.20
N ARG A 448 -11.67 0.90 -7.39
CA ARG A 448 -12.56 1.54 -8.37
C ARG A 448 -13.64 2.38 -7.69
N GLU A 449 -14.88 1.90 -7.71
CA GLU A 449 -16.04 2.60 -7.18
C GLU A 449 -16.05 2.59 -5.65
N MET A 450 -16.65 3.62 -5.05
CA MET A 450 -16.84 3.68 -3.61
C MET A 450 -18.20 3.06 -3.25
N ILE A 451 -18.19 1.96 -2.50
CA ILE A 451 -19.40 1.31 -2.00
C ILE A 451 -19.81 1.93 -0.67
N ARG A 452 -21.06 2.37 -0.59
CA ARG A 452 -21.67 2.86 0.66
C ARG A 452 -21.80 1.71 1.66
N ARG A 453 -21.29 1.91 2.88
CA ARG A 453 -21.38 1.03 4.04
C ARG A 453 -22.25 1.67 5.11
N ASN A 454 -22.92 0.85 5.91
CA ASN A 454 -23.77 1.31 7.01
C ASN A 454 -23.60 0.33 8.18
N LEU A 455 -23.34 0.83 9.39
CA LEU A 455 -23.24 0.00 10.60
C LEU A 455 -24.52 -0.78 10.92
N GLN A 456 -25.68 -0.29 10.46
CA GLN A 456 -27.01 -0.85 10.75
C GLN A 456 -27.68 -1.43 9.49
N ARG A 457 -26.89 -1.98 8.56
CA ARG A 457 -27.36 -2.15 7.16
C ARG A 457 -28.56 -3.10 6.98
N TRP A 458 -28.96 -3.93 7.95
CA TRP A 458 -30.01 -4.92 7.72
C TRP A 458 -30.78 -5.30 8.98
N SER A 459 -31.98 -5.88 8.79
CA SER A 459 -32.72 -6.68 9.78
C SER A 459 -32.02 -8.02 10.11
N VAL A 460 -30.68 -8.04 10.06
CA VAL A 460 -29.83 -9.20 10.32
C VAL A 460 -29.18 -8.97 11.67
N ASP A 461 -29.28 -9.95 12.55
CA ASP A 461 -28.63 -9.93 13.85
C ASP A 461 -27.10 -9.99 13.65
N VAL A 462 -26.42 -8.84 13.74
CA VAL A 462 -24.96 -8.75 13.62
C VAL A 462 -24.36 -9.10 14.97
N THR A 463 -23.92 -10.35 15.05
CA THR A 463 -23.58 -10.96 16.34
C THR A 463 -22.15 -10.68 16.81
N GLU A 464 -21.31 -10.18 15.89
CA GLU A 464 -19.97 -9.66 16.16
C GLU A 464 -19.88 -8.24 15.54
N PRO A 465 -20.22 -7.18 16.29
CA PRO A 465 -20.42 -5.83 15.74
C PRO A 465 -19.14 -5.19 15.20
N ILE A 466 -17.97 -5.62 15.65
CA ILE A 466 -16.68 -5.14 15.16
C ILE A 466 -16.36 -5.80 13.81
N PRO A 467 -16.05 -7.11 13.73
CA PRO A 467 -15.64 -7.72 12.47
C PRO A 467 -16.77 -7.81 11.42
N GLY A 468 -18.03 -7.79 11.83
CA GLY A 468 -19.18 -7.68 10.93
C GLY A 468 -19.31 -6.33 10.23
N ASN A 469 -18.58 -5.32 10.69
CA ASN A 469 -18.51 -3.98 10.10
C ASN A 469 -17.13 -3.64 9.53
N TYR A 470 -16.22 -4.62 9.45
CA TYR A 470 -14.96 -4.47 8.73
C TYR A 470 -15.15 -4.80 7.25
N TYR A 471 -14.54 -3.99 6.39
CA TYR A 471 -14.60 -4.14 4.94
C TYR A 471 -13.20 -4.08 4.35
N PRO A 472 -12.97 -4.68 3.17
CA PRO A 472 -11.72 -4.49 2.46
C PRO A 472 -11.60 -3.02 2.04
N VAL A 473 -10.44 -2.44 2.31
CA VAL A 473 -9.98 -1.14 1.81
C VAL A 473 -8.82 -1.45 0.88
N THR A 474 -9.06 -1.39 -0.43
CA THR A 474 -8.06 -1.82 -1.43
C THR A 474 -7.14 -0.67 -1.81
N THR A 475 -7.68 0.56 -1.80
CA THR A 475 -6.92 1.80 -2.01
C THR A 475 -7.41 2.99 -1.16
N ARG A 476 -8.68 3.05 -0.72
CA ARG A 476 -9.19 4.19 0.06
C ARG A 476 -10.49 3.95 0.83
N ILE A 477 -10.62 4.64 1.96
CA ILE A 477 -11.82 4.72 2.80
C ILE A 477 -12.19 6.20 3.04
N ASN A 478 -13.49 6.50 3.10
CA ASN A 478 -14.00 7.86 3.27
C ASN A 478 -15.20 7.92 4.22
N ILE A 479 -15.25 8.99 5.02
CA ILE A 479 -16.43 9.42 5.78
C ILE A 479 -16.77 10.87 5.42
N LYS A 480 -18.05 11.22 5.50
CA LYS A 480 -18.57 12.55 5.23
C LYS A 480 -19.56 12.94 6.32
N ASP A 481 -19.59 14.22 6.65
CA ASP A 481 -20.60 14.74 7.55
C ASP A 481 -22.00 14.64 6.92
N THR A 482 -23.01 14.32 7.73
CA THR A 482 -24.40 14.17 7.28
C THR A 482 -25.07 15.50 6.96
N GLU A 483 -24.71 16.58 7.66
CA GLU A 483 -25.28 17.91 7.46
C GLU A 483 -24.46 18.72 6.47
N ASP A 484 -23.14 18.57 6.49
CA ASP A 484 -22.22 19.28 5.60
C ASP A 484 -21.25 18.33 4.87
N PRO A 485 -21.65 17.76 3.72
CA PRO A 485 -20.84 16.80 2.96
C PRO A 485 -19.50 17.35 2.45
N THR A 486 -19.24 18.66 2.56
CA THR A 486 -17.93 19.26 2.26
C THR A 486 -16.90 18.95 3.35
N LYS A 487 -17.35 18.69 4.59
CA LYS A 487 -16.52 18.12 5.65
C LYS A 487 -16.40 16.63 5.43
N SER A 488 -15.19 16.19 5.08
CA SER A 488 -14.92 14.79 4.84
C SER A 488 -13.53 14.41 5.32
N LEU A 489 -13.36 13.15 5.62
CA LEU A 489 -12.07 12.55 5.93
C LEU A 489 -11.86 11.38 4.96
N THR A 490 -10.80 11.43 4.17
CA THR A 490 -10.40 10.35 3.28
C THR A 490 -9.02 9.85 3.68
N VAL A 491 -8.87 8.53 3.76
CA VAL A 491 -7.58 7.88 3.94
C VAL A 491 -7.29 7.04 2.69
N VAL A 492 -6.21 7.36 1.99
CA VAL A 492 -5.66 6.57 0.88
C VAL A 492 -4.57 5.66 1.44
N THR A 493 -4.60 4.39 1.04
CA THR A 493 -3.76 3.32 1.60
C THR A 493 -2.70 2.88 0.60
N ASP A 494 -1.52 2.50 1.07
CA ASP A 494 -0.42 2.03 0.20
C ASP A 494 -0.50 0.52 -0.13
N ARG A 495 -1.48 -0.18 0.46
CA ARG A 495 -1.78 -1.60 0.32
C ARG A 495 -3.25 -1.88 0.62
N SER A 496 -3.71 -3.08 0.30
CA SER A 496 -5.01 -3.55 0.79
C SER A 496 -4.97 -3.83 2.29
N GLU A 497 -5.98 -3.41 3.03
CA GLU A 497 -6.13 -3.65 4.47
C GLU A 497 -7.61 -3.73 4.87
N GLY A 498 -7.90 -4.14 6.11
CA GLY A 498 -9.24 -4.11 6.69
C GLY A 498 -9.52 -2.75 7.35
N GLY A 499 -10.69 -2.17 7.08
CA GLY A 499 -11.08 -0.89 7.65
C GLY A 499 -12.57 -0.76 7.95
N THR A 500 -12.90 0.22 8.80
CA THR A 500 -14.26 0.51 9.25
C THR A 500 -14.43 1.95 9.76
N SER A 501 -15.66 2.32 10.12
CA SER A 501 -16.01 3.52 10.87
C SER A 501 -17.06 3.14 11.91
N LEU A 502 -16.62 2.72 13.10
CA LEU A 502 -17.49 2.26 14.19
C LEU A 502 -18.09 3.41 15.01
N GLU A 503 -17.47 4.59 14.95
CA GLU A 503 -17.87 5.80 15.65
C GLU A 503 -17.93 6.98 14.69
N ASP A 504 -18.77 7.96 15.03
CA ASP A 504 -18.82 9.22 14.29
C ASP A 504 -17.45 9.88 14.19
N GLY A 505 -17.15 10.40 13.00
CA GLY A 505 -15.92 11.13 12.71
C GLY A 505 -14.67 10.26 12.66
N THR A 506 -14.79 8.94 12.80
CA THR A 506 -13.64 8.04 12.99
C THR A 506 -13.49 7.05 11.84
N ILE A 507 -12.28 6.97 11.28
CA ILE A 507 -11.85 5.89 10.40
C ILE A 507 -10.85 5.02 11.17
N GLU A 508 -11.06 3.71 11.16
CA GLU A 508 -10.17 2.70 11.72
C GLU A 508 -9.61 1.81 10.62
N LEU A 509 -8.31 1.56 10.63
CA LEU A 509 -7.60 0.69 9.69
C LEU A 509 -6.69 -0.27 10.45
N MET A 510 -6.74 -1.55 10.10
CA MET A 510 -5.92 -2.59 10.69
C MET A 510 -4.62 -2.77 9.90
N LEU A 511 -3.50 -2.55 10.57
CA LEU A 511 -2.17 -2.42 9.97
C LEU A 511 -1.41 -3.75 9.91
N HIS A 512 -1.46 -4.51 11.00
CA HIS A 512 -0.71 -5.76 11.14
C HIS A 512 -1.34 -6.65 12.22
N ARG A 513 -1.16 -7.97 12.07
CA ARG A 513 -1.77 -8.99 12.92
C ARG A 513 -0.74 -10.06 13.18
N ARG A 514 -0.66 -10.53 14.42
CA ARG A 514 0.19 -11.65 14.83
C ARG A 514 -0.60 -12.49 15.83
N LEU A 515 -0.89 -13.74 15.46
CA LEU A 515 -1.91 -14.57 16.08
C LEU A 515 -1.32 -15.91 16.54
N LYS A 516 -1.91 -16.47 17.61
CA LYS A 516 -1.38 -17.67 18.28
C LYS A 516 -1.88 -18.99 17.71
N LEU A 517 -3.06 -18.98 17.09
CA LEU A 517 -3.74 -20.20 16.66
C LEU A 517 -4.09 -20.11 15.17
N ASP A 518 -4.21 -21.28 14.56
CA ASP A 518 -4.84 -21.47 13.25
C ASP A 518 -6.36 -21.39 13.42
N ASP A 519 -7.07 -20.71 12.52
CA ASP A 519 -8.53 -20.52 12.59
C ASP A 519 -9.34 -21.67 11.97
N ARG A 520 -8.69 -22.80 11.66
CA ARG A 520 -9.27 -24.04 11.14
C ARG A 520 -10.02 -23.86 9.82
N LYS A 521 -9.49 -22.99 8.96
CA LYS A 521 -9.99 -22.78 7.58
C LYS A 521 -9.10 -23.40 6.49
N GLY A 522 -8.15 -24.25 6.88
CA GLY A 522 -7.37 -25.10 5.97
C GLY A 522 -5.90 -24.68 5.78
N VAL A 523 -5.46 -23.61 6.43
CA VAL A 523 -4.05 -23.17 6.41
C VAL A 523 -3.17 -24.08 7.27
N ASP A 524 -3.70 -24.56 8.40
CA ASP A 524 -3.05 -25.42 9.39
C ASP A 524 -1.80 -24.79 10.01
N GLN A 525 -1.80 -23.47 10.21
CA GLN A 525 -0.74 -22.76 10.93
C GLN A 525 -1.24 -21.43 11.50
N PRO A 526 -0.69 -20.97 12.64
CA PRO A 526 -0.93 -19.64 13.13
C PRO A 526 -0.39 -18.58 12.15
N LEU A 527 -0.97 -17.38 12.18
CA LEU A 527 -0.41 -16.21 11.52
C LEU A 527 0.71 -15.61 12.40
N ASP A 528 1.88 -16.22 12.36
CA ASP A 528 3.07 -15.86 13.16
C ASP A 528 4.29 -15.62 12.24
N GLU A 529 4.24 -14.54 11.45
CA GLU A 529 5.24 -14.29 10.40
C GLU A 529 6.62 -13.95 10.97
N MET A 530 7.65 -14.57 10.38
CA MET A 530 9.05 -14.36 10.75
C MET A 530 9.88 -13.87 9.55
N ALA A 531 10.85 -12.99 9.80
CA ALA A 531 11.87 -12.58 8.83
C ALA A 531 13.20 -12.33 9.57
N PHE A 532 14.32 -12.78 8.98
CA PHE A 532 15.64 -12.67 9.60
C PHE A 532 15.68 -13.26 11.03
N ASP A 533 15.03 -14.41 11.22
CA ASP A 533 14.87 -15.11 12.50
C ASP A 533 14.21 -14.28 13.63
N GLN A 534 13.55 -13.18 13.27
CA GLN A 534 12.82 -12.30 14.17
C GLN A 534 11.35 -12.20 13.74
N PRO A 535 10.42 -11.86 14.63
CA PRO A 535 9.06 -11.61 14.21
C PRO A 535 8.99 -10.42 13.27
N LEU A 536 8.17 -10.55 12.24
CA LEU A 536 8.10 -9.59 11.14
C LEU A 536 7.79 -8.17 11.62
N VAL A 537 8.39 -7.20 10.93
CA VAL A 537 8.10 -5.77 11.06
C VAL A 537 7.46 -5.30 9.75
N ALA A 538 6.29 -4.68 9.84
CA ALA A 538 5.59 -4.10 8.71
C ALA A 538 5.79 -2.58 8.71
N VAL A 539 6.22 -2.03 7.57
CA VAL A 539 6.29 -0.58 7.33
C VAL A 539 5.29 -0.23 6.24
N GLY A 540 4.48 0.81 6.44
CA GLY A 540 3.52 1.29 5.45
C GLY A 540 3.13 2.74 5.62
N SER A 541 2.37 3.27 4.66
CA SER A 541 1.96 4.67 4.60
C SER A 541 0.46 4.82 4.35
N HIS A 542 -0.15 5.76 5.07
CA HIS A 542 -1.47 6.30 4.77
C HIS A 542 -1.36 7.76 4.35
N TYR A 543 -2.20 8.19 3.41
CA TYR A 543 -2.27 9.57 2.97
C TYR A 543 -3.65 10.13 3.31
N ILE A 544 -3.66 11.11 4.21
CA ILE A 544 -4.90 11.69 4.74
C ILE A 544 -5.19 12.99 4.03
N SER A 545 -6.43 13.12 3.56
CA SER A 545 -6.92 14.34 2.96
C SER A 545 -8.30 14.70 3.49
N LEU A 546 -8.47 15.97 3.81
CA LEU A 546 -9.72 16.60 4.23
C LEU A 546 -10.41 17.29 3.02
N GLU A 547 -9.86 17.13 1.83
CA GLU A 547 -10.33 17.75 0.59
C GLU A 547 -11.53 17.01 -0.04
N PRO A 548 -12.26 17.67 -0.97
CA PRO A 548 -13.35 17.03 -1.69
C PRO A 548 -12.92 15.80 -2.52
N SER A 549 -13.89 14.91 -2.78
CA SER A 549 -13.67 13.61 -3.44
C SER A 549 -12.92 13.58 -4.78
N HIS A 550 -12.96 14.66 -5.58
CA HIS A 550 -12.23 14.71 -6.85
C HIS A 550 -10.71 14.82 -6.62
N LYS A 551 -10.26 15.66 -5.68
CA LYS A 551 -8.85 15.78 -5.32
C LYS A 551 -8.32 14.50 -4.69
N THR A 552 -9.12 13.85 -3.84
CA THR A 552 -8.70 12.57 -3.23
C THR A 552 -8.62 11.45 -4.27
N THR A 553 -9.36 11.54 -5.38
CA THR A 553 -9.19 10.62 -6.51
C THR A 553 -7.87 10.84 -7.25
N LEU A 554 -7.46 12.09 -7.43
CA LEU A 554 -6.15 12.42 -8.01
C LEU A 554 -5.00 11.94 -7.12
N LEU A 555 -5.11 12.17 -5.81
CA LEU A 555 -4.16 11.65 -4.82
C LEU A 555 -4.09 10.11 -4.86
N ASN A 556 -5.25 9.43 -4.90
CA ASN A 556 -5.30 7.98 -5.00
C ASN A 556 -4.55 7.46 -6.23
N GLN A 557 -4.73 8.09 -7.40
CA GLN A 557 -3.99 7.73 -8.61
C GLN A 557 -2.47 7.94 -8.44
N GLU A 558 -2.06 9.07 -7.85
CA GLU A 558 -0.65 9.38 -7.57
C GLU A 558 0.01 8.40 -6.59
N LYS A 559 -0.74 7.79 -5.66
CA LYS A 559 -0.16 6.87 -4.67
C LYS A 559 -0.25 5.40 -5.08
N VAL A 560 -1.25 5.02 -5.88
CA VAL A 560 -1.42 3.66 -6.39
C VAL A 560 -0.54 3.41 -7.62
N LEU A 561 -0.39 4.40 -8.50
CA LEU A 561 0.52 4.40 -9.66
C LEU A 561 1.57 5.52 -9.48
N ASP A 562 2.34 5.37 -8.42
CA ASP A 562 3.36 6.34 -8.01
C ASP A 562 4.49 6.47 -9.02
N ALA A 563 5.02 7.70 -9.16
CA ALA A 563 6.14 7.97 -10.03
C ALA A 563 7.36 7.15 -9.59
N TRP A 564 7.98 6.47 -10.55
CA TRP A 564 8.98 5.45 -10.31
C TRP A 564 10.39 6.01 -10.41
N ILE A 565 11.25 5.63 -9.47
CA ILE A 565 12.61 6.12 -9.37
C ILE A 565 13.59 5.06 -9.91
N PHE A 566 14.36 5.46 -10.92
CA PHE A 566 15.54 4.75 -11.38
C PHE A 566 16.80 5.51 -10.97
N ILE A 567 17.86 4.78 -10.65
CA ILE A 567 19.15 5.30 -10.23
C ILE A 567 20.20 4.72 -11.18
N SER A 568 21.03 5.60 -11.73
CA SER A 568 22.15 5.25 -12.58
C SER A 568 23.45 5.77 -11.99
N PRO A 569 24.51 4.96 -11.87
CA PRO A 569 25.83 5.46 -11.47
C PRO A 569 26.37 6.47 -12.50
N ALA A 570 26.88 7.61 -12.04
CA ALA A 570 27.50 8.59 -12.93
C ALA A 570 28.86 8.09 -13.48
N ASN A 571 29.54 7.19 -12.78
CA ASN A 571 30.81 6.58 -13.19
C ASN A 571 31.90 7.60 -13.57
N GLY A 572 31.96 8.73 -12.86
CA GLY A 572 32.94 9.80 -13.10
C GLY A 572 32.61 10.74 -14.26
N VAL A 573 31.46 10.57 -14.92
CA VAL A 573 30.95 11.51 -15.94
C VAL A 573 30.38 12.73 -15.21
N SER A 574 30.83 13.94 -15.53
CA SER A 574 30.30 15.17 -14.92
C SER A 574 28.88 15.48 -15.40
N TYR A 575 28.19 16.40 -14.71
CA TYR A 575 26.87 16.87 -15.13
C TYR A 575 26.85 17.37 -16.60
N ASP A 576 27.78 18.25 -16.97
CA ASP A 576 27.85 18.81 -18.34
C ASP A 576 28.07 17.72 -19.40
N GLN A 577 28.93 16.74 -19.09
CA GLN A 577 29.16 15.59 -19.96
C GLN A 577 27.90 14.72 -20.06
N TRP A 578 27.27 14.44 -18.92
CA TRP A 578 26.06 13.62 -18.85
C TRP A 578 24.93 14.24 -19.69
N LYS A 579 24.66 15.54 -19.54
CA LYS A 579 23.65 16.25 -20.30
C LYS A 579 23.95 16.31 -21.81
N THR A 580 25.23 16.25 -22.19
CA THR A 580 25.64 16.14 -23.60
C THR A 580 25.35 14.76 -24.18
N TYR A 581 25.48 13.71 -23.36
CA TYR A 581 25.31 12.33 -23.77
C TYR A 581 23.85 11.84 -23.70
N TYR A 582 23.07 12.36 -22.75
CA TYR A 582 21.73 11.84 -22.44
C TYR A 582 20.68 12.95 -22.37
N LEU A 583 19.49 12.65 -22.88
CA LEU A 583 18.30 13.46 -22.70
C LEU A 583 17.87 13.42 -21.23
N MET A 584 17.88 14.59 -20.59
CA MET A 584 17.47 14.76 -19.20
C MET A 584 15.95 14.79 -19.02
N GLU A 585 15.18 14.95 -20.09
CA GLU A 585 13.71 14.91 -20.04
C GLU A 585 13.15 14.31 -21.33
N VAL A 586 12.12 13.47 -21.20
CA VAL A 586 11.33 12.96 -22.32
C VAL A 586 9.86 12.97 -21.94
N SER A 587 9.02 13.43 -22.87
CA SER A 587 7.56 13.37 -22.79
C SER A 587 6.97 12.74 -24.05
N ILE A 588 5.83 12.05 -23.92
CA ILE A 588 5.04 11.66 -25.10
C ILE A 588 4.36 12.91 -25.63
N ASN A 589 5.04 13.66 -26.50
CA ASN A 589 4.39 14.71 -27.25
C ASN A 589 3.52 14.05 -28.34
N LEU A 590 2.22 13.90 -28.07
CA LEU A 590 1.22 13.42 -29.05
C LEU A 590 1.16 14.29 -30.33
N SER A 591 1.86 15.41 -30.37
CA SER A 591 1.96 16.34 -31.51
C SER A 591 3.15 16.07 -32.43
N SER A 592 4.13 15.23 -32.07
CA SER A 592 5.37 15.05 -32.86
C SER A 592 5.48 13.74 -33.66
N GLN A 593 4.50 12.83 -33.60
CA GLN A 593 4.42 11.66 -34.50
C GLN A 593 3.96 12.01 -35.94
N LYS A 594 4.40 13.16 -36.46
CA LYS A 594 4.38 13.50 -37.90
C LYS A 594 5.79 13.76 -38.41
N ARG A 595 6.78 12.95 -38.04
CA ARG A 595 8.09 12.90 -38.72
C ARG A 595 8.70 11.50 -38.67
N SER A 596 8.25 10.65 -39.58
CA SER A 596 9.06 9.85 -40.51
C SER A 596 8.13 9.12 -41.46
#